data_AF-A0A0C9SZL9-F1
#
_entry.id   AF-A0A0C9SZL9-F1
#
_cell.length_a   1.000
_cell.length_b   1.000
_cell.length_c   1.000
_cell.angle_alpha   90.00
_cell.angle_beta   90.00
_cell.angle_gamma   90.00
#
_symmetry.space_group_name_H-M   'P 1'
#
loop_
_entity.id
_entity.type
_entity.pdbx_description
1 polymer ?
#
loop_
_entity_poly.entity_id
_entity_poly.type
_entity_poly.pdbx_seq_one_letter_code
_entity_poly.pdbx_strand_id
1 'polypeptide(L)'
;MVVAAWSTLLVYSVFLFLMLCSIPALWPCIAIYLVWVIWIDKNPENGTSLSPWFRSLKVWKYFAEYYPASCECDLPADRPYVFGYHPHGLGALATFATEATGFSLAYPGIQPHLLTLSNNFSVPIYREIIMALGISSVSRRSCSNILKRGAGQAITIVVGGAAESLSARPGTADLTLRRRLGFIKVAIQQG
;
A
#
# COMPACT_ATOMS: atom_id res chain seq x y z
N MET A 1 18.75 -8.44 -0.02
CA MET A 1 18.86 -7.57 1.18
C MET A 1 17.73 -6.56 1.29
N VAL A 2 17.41 -5.77 0.25
CA VAL A 2 16.36 -4.72 0.31
C VAL A 2 14.97 -5.29 0.62
N VAL A 3 14.60 -6.41 0.00
CA VAL A 3 13.31 -7.11 0.27
C VAL A 3 13.21 -7.57 1.72
N ALA A 4 14.29 -8.12 2.27
CA ALA A 4 14.34 -8.53 3.68
C ALA A 4 14.20 -7.31 4.60
N ALA A 5 14.93 -6.22 4.34
CA ALA A 5 14.84 -4.98 5.12
C ALA A 5 13.41 -4.41 5.13
N TRP A 6 12.72 -4.45 3.97
CA TRP A 6 11.32 -4.07 3.87
C TRP A 6 10.40 -4.98 4.70
N SER A 7 10.58 -6.30 4.62
CA SER A 7 9.75 -7.26 5.37
C SER A 7 9.89 -7.10 6.89
N THR A 8 11.04 -6.63 7.37
CA THR A 8 11.31 -6.35 8.78
C THR A 8 11.01 -4.91 9.20
N LEU A 9 10.60 -4.05 8.27
CA LEU A 9 10.44 -2.61 8.51
C LEU A 9 9.47 -2.33 9.66
N LEU A 10 8.35 -3.05 9.72
CA LEU A 10 7.36 -2.92 10.79
C LEU A 10 7.98 -3.16 12.17
N VAL A 11 8.84 -4.17 12.30
CA VAL A 11 9.53 -4.50 13.56
C VAL A 11 10.47 -3.37 13.96
N TYR A 12 11.26 -2.85 13.01
CA TYR A 12 12.15 -1.72 13.26
C TYR A 12 11.39 -0.44 13.63
N SER A 13 10.27 -0.15 12.97
CA SER A 13 9.43 1.01 13.30
C SER A 13 8.86 0.93 14.70
N VAL A 14 8.36 -0.24 15.11
CA VAL A 14 7.85 -0.46 16.48
C VAL A 14 8.97 -0.31 17.50
N PHE A 15 10.13 -0.92 17.25
CA PHE A 15 11.28 -0.81 18.14
C PHE A 15 11.74 0.65 18.29
N LEU A 16 11.88 1.38 17.19
CA LEU A 16 12.26 2.79 17.21
C LEU A 16 11.25 3.64 17.97
N PHE A 17 9.95 3.41 17.78
CA PHE A 17 8.91 4.12 18.52
C PHE A 17 9.00 3.86 20.03
N LEU A 18 9.21 2.61 20.46
CA LEU A 18 9.40 2.27 21.88
C LEU A 18 10.67 2.92 22.46
N MET A 19 11.75 3.00 21.69
CA MET A 19 12.97 3.72 22.10
C MET A 19 12.69 5.22 22.29
N LEU A 20 11.91 5.85 21.41
CA LEU A 20 11.50 7.25 21.58
C LEU A 20 10.61 7.45 22.81
N CYS A 21 9.68 6.52 23.07
CA CYS A 21 8.86 6.53 24.28
C CYS A 21 9.70 6.38 25.56
N SER A 22 10.89 5.81 25.48
CA SER A 22 11.80 5.65 26.63
C SER A 22 12.50 6.95 27.02
N ILE A 23 12.34 8.03 26.24
CA ILE A 23 12.93 9.36 26.50
C ILE A 23 11.82 10.30 26.98
N PRO A 24 11.71 10.60 28.30
CA PRO A 24 10.61 11.40 28.86
C PRO A 24 10.49 12.80 28.26
N ALA A 25 11.61 13.40 27.84
CA ALA A 25 11.62 14.71 27.20
C ALA A 25 10.81 14.76 25.89
N LEU A 26 10.62 13.62 25.20
CA LEU A 26 9.87 13.55 23.95
C LEU A 26 8.36 13.30 24.15
N TRP A 27 7.91 13.01 25.37
CA TRP A 27 6.52 12.64 25.63
C TRP A 27 5.48 13.67 25.16
N PRO A 28 5.67 15.00 25.35
CA PRO A 28 4.72 15.97 24.82
C PRO A 28 4.58 15.87 23.30
N CYS A 29 5.69 15.73 22.57
CA CYS A 29 5.69 15.57 21.12
C CYS A 29 5.02 14.27 20.69
N ILE A 30 5.32 13.16 21.38
CA ILE A 30 4.71 11.84 21.11
C ILE A 30 3.20 11.90 21.37
N ALA A 31 2.76 12.51 22.47
CA ALA A 31 1.34 12.65 22.79
C ALA A 31 0.60 13.47 21.73
N ILE A 32 1.16 14.62 21.31
CA ILE A 32 0.60 15.43 20.23
C ILE A 32 0.49 14.62 18.93
N TYR A 33 1.56 13.89 18.57
CA TYR A 33 1.57 13.04 17.39
C TYR A 33 0.50 11.95 17.45
N LEU A 34 0.38 11.22 18.57
CA LEU A 34 -0.61 10.15 18.74
C LEU A 34 -2.04 10.70 18.70
N VAL A 35 -2.29 11.86 19.32
CA VAL A 35 -3.60 12.52 19.25
C VAL A 35 -3.93 12.88 17.80
N TRP A 36 -2.96 13.45 17.07
CA TRP A 36 -3.15 13.77 15.66
C TRP A 36 -3.43 12.51 14.81
N VAL A 37 -2.66 11.43 15.00
CA VAL A 37 -2.85 10.17 14.26
C VAL A 37 -4.22 9.55 14.55
N ILE A 38 -4.66 9.52 15.81
CA ILE A 38 -5.89 8.83 16.21
C ILE A 38 -7.14 9.65 15.84
N TRP A 39 -7.09 10.97 16.01
CA TRP A 39 -8.29 11.81 15.95
C TRP A 39 -8.39 12.69 14.71
N ILE A 40 -7.26 13.04 14.09
CA ILE A 40 -7.21 14.07 13.05
C ILE A 40 -6.90 13.45 11.68
N ASP A 41 -5.90 12.58 11.60
CA ASP A 41 -5.39 12.09 10.32
C ASP A 41 -6.29 11.02 9.68
N LYS A 42 -7.07 11.45 8.69
CA LYS A 42 -7.96 10.60 7.88
C LYS A 42 -7.35 10.21 6.52
N ASN A 43 -6.09 10.55 6.25
CA ASN A 43 -5.46 10.30 4.96
C ASN A 43 -5.51 8.82 4.51
N PRO A 44 -5.29 7.81 5.38
CA PRO A 44 -5.37 6.41 4.98
C PRO A 44 -6.73 5.98 4.43
N GLU A 45 -7.81 6.64 4.87
CA GLU A 45 -9.19 6.37 4.44
C GLU A 45 -9.66 7.25 3.28
N ASN A 46 -8.90 8.27 2.90
CA ASN A 46 -9.31 9.19 1.85
C ASN A 46 -8.46 9.05 0.58
N GLY A 47 -7.40 8.24 0.60
CA GLY A 47 -6.42 8.12 -0.48
C GLY A 47 -5.22 9.01 -0.18
N THR A 48 -4.11 8.37 0.18
CA THR A 48 -2.84 9.03 0.54
C THR A 48 -2.18 9.68 -0.67
N SER A 49 -1.59 10.85 -0.47
CA SER A 49 -0.83 11.52 -1.52
C SER A 49 0.46 10.76 -1.84
N LEU A 50 0.68 10.47 -3.11
CA LEU A 50 1.90 9.84 -3.62
C LEU A 50 3.05 10.85 -3.52
N SER A 51 4.11 10.56 -2.77
CA SER A 51 5.33 11.40 -2.79
C SER A 51 6.21 11.02 -3.99
N PRO A 52 6.30 11.85 -5.05
CA PRO A 52 7.07 11.47 -6.25
C PRO A 52 8.55 11.27 -5.94
N TRP A 53 9.08 12.07 -5.02
CA TRP A 53 10.46 11.96 -4.56
C TRP A 53 10.72 10.63 -3.84
N PHE A 54 9.87 10.26 -2.88
CA PHE A 54 10.09 9.03 -2.11
C PHE A 54 9.92 7.78 -2.98
N ARG A 55 8.96 7.79 -3.90
CA ARG A 55 8.68 6.68 -4.84
C ARG A 55 9.77 6.50 -5.90
N SER A 56 10.55 7.53 -6.21
CA SER A 56 11.61 7.50 -7.23
C SER A 56 13.01 7.21 -6.69
N LEU A 57 13.15 6.93 -5.39
CA LEU A 57 14.44 6.56 -4.80
C LEU A 57 15.04 5.31 -5.47
N LYS A 58 16.35 5.33 -5.74
CA LYS A 58 17.08 4.24 -6.41
C LYS A 58 16.99 2.90 -5.66
N VAL A 59 16.75 2.93 -4.34
CA VAL A 59 16.57 1.72 -3.52
C VAL A 59 15.45 0.82 -4.04
N TRP A 60 14.40 1.41 -4.64
CA TRP A 60 13.28 0.65 -5.16
C TRP A 60 13.62 -0.12 -6.44
N LYS A 61 14.60 0.32 -7.23
CA LYS A 61 15.08 -0.43 -8.41
C LYS A 61 15.68 -1.77 -8.00
N TYR A 62 16.53 -1.77 -6.97
CA TYR A 62 17.08 -3.01 -6.39
C TYR A 62 16.00 -3.91 -5.77
N PHE A 63 14.90 -3.32 -5.29
CA PHE A 63 13.76 -4.08 -4.78
C PHE A 63 12.97 -4.74 -5.92
N ALA A 64 12.76 -4.03 -7.04
CA ALA A 64 12.07 -4.55 -8.21
C ALA A 64 12.88 -5.62 -8.94
N GLU A 65 14.21 -5.57 -8.96
CA GLU A 65 15.06 -6.62 -9.54
C GLU A 65 14.82 -8.01 -8.92
N TYR A 66 14.36 -8.07 -7.67
CA TYR A 66 14.00 -9.33 -7.02
C TYR A 66 12.67 -9.91 -7.53
N TYR A 67 11.79 -9.07 -8.08
CA TYR A 67 10.46 -9.44 -8.56
C TYR A 67 10.35 -9.06 -10.05
N PRO A 68 10.63 -9.98 -10.99
CA PRO A 68 10.45 -9.68 -12.41
C PRO A 68 8.97 -9.33 -12.66
N ALA A 69 8.71 -8.06 -12.92
CA ALA A 69 7.37 -7.52 -13.15
C ALA A 69 7.39 -6.72 -14.45
N SER A 70 6.60 -7.16 -15.43
CA SER A 70 6.24 -6.39 -16.62
C SER A 70 4.73 -6.11 -16.60
N CYS A 71 4.33 -4.95 -17.12
CA CYS A 71 2.92 -4.62 -17.33
C CYS A 71 2.70 -4.52 -18.83
N GLU A 72 1.89 -5.44 -19.37
CA GLU A 72 1.59 -5.56 -20.79
C GLU A 72 0.07 -5.48 -20.97
N CYS A 73 -0.47 -4.28 -20.88
CA CYS A 73 -1.87 -4.02 -21.20
C CYS A 73 -2.07 -2.55 -21.53
N ASP A 74 -3.06 -2.25 -22.36
CA ASP A 74 -3.52 -0.88 -22.57
C ASP A 74 -4.50 -0.50 -21.46
N LEU A 75 -4.15 0.53 -20.70
CA LEU A 75 -4.99 1.08 -19.64
C LEU A 75 -5.33 2.55 -19.98
N PRO A 76 -6.46 2.82 -20.65
CA PRO A 76 -6.88 4.19 -20.90
C PRO A 76 -7.20 4.90 -19.59
N ALA A 77 -6.70 6.14 -19.43
CA ALA A 77 -6.91 6.93 -18.21
C ALA A 77 -8.33 7.55 -18.11
N ASP A 78 -9.30 7.07 -18.90
CA ASP A 78 -10.67 7.60 -19.00
C ASP A 78 -11.62 7.07 -17.91
N ARG A 79 -11.20 6.05 -17.17
CA ARG A 79 -12.03 5.36 -16.17
C ARG A 79 -11.25 4.99 -14.91
N PRO A 80 -11.92 4.74 -13.78
CA PRO A 80 -11.29 4.18 -12.61
C PRO A 80 -11.06 2.66 -12.74
N TYR A 81 -10.05 2.13 -12.03
CA TYR A 81 -9.67 0.72 -12.08
C TYR A 81 -9.61 0.07 -10.70
N VAL A 82 -9.98 -1.21 -10.64
CA VAL A 82 -9.77 -2.09 -9.48
C VAL A 82 -8.90 -3.25 -9.94
N PHE A 83 -7.63 -3.24 -9.55
CA PHE A 83 -6.69 -4.33 -9.82
C PHE A 83 -6.73 -5.36 -8.68
N GLY A 84 -6.86 -6.63 -9.06
CA GLY A 84 -6.62 -7.75 -8.16
C GLY A 84 -5.18 -8.25 -8.33
N TYR A 85 -4.44 -8.35 -7.24
CA TYR A 85 -3.07 -8.88 -7.23
C TYR A 85 -2.96 -10.20 -6.45
N HIS A 86 -2.18 -11.12 -7.00
CA HIS A 86 -1.83 -12.43 -6.45
C HIS A 86 -0.53 -12.93 -7.12
N PRO A 87 0.39 -13.64 -6.42
CA PRO A 87 0.35 -14.04 -5.01
C PRO A 87 0.57 -12.89 -4.04
N HIS A 88 0.21 -13.06 -2.77
CA HIS A 88 0.44 -12.12 -1.67
C HIS A 88 1.95 -11.98 -1.44
N GLY A 89 2.56 -11.15 -2.27
CA GLY A 89 3.98 -10.87 -2.28
C GLY A 89 4.25 -9.38 -2.33
N LEU A 90 5.53 -9.07 -2.28
CA LEU A 90 6.01 -7.70 -2.31
C LEU A 90 6.13 -7.12 -3.73
N GLY A 91 5.85 -7.92 -4.78
CA GLY A 91 5.90 -7.46 -6.17
C GLY A 91 4.91 -6.33 -6.47
N ALA A 92 3.71 -6.36 -5.87
CA ALA A 92 2.76 -5.25 -6.01
C ALA A 92 3.29 -3.93 -5.46
N LEU A 93 4.14 -3.97 -4.43
CA LEU A 93 4.78 -2.78 -3.89
C LEU A 93 5.74 -2.16 -4.90
N ALA A 94 6.56 -2.99 -5.55
CA ALA A 94 7.49 -2.54 -6.57
C ALA A 94 6.76 -1.80 -7.71
N THR A 95 5.65 -2.35 -8.19
CA THR A 95 4.93 -1.78 -9.34
C THR A 95 3.98 -0.64 -8.98
N PHE A 96 3.13 -0.81 -7.96
CA PHE A 96 2.02 0.11 -7.71
C PHE A 96 2.31 1.16 -6.63
N ALA A 97 3.30 0.95 -5.78
CA ALA A 97 3.65 1.90 -4.72
C ALA A 97 4.95 2.66 -5.01
N THR A 98 5.80 2.18 -5.91
CA THR A 98 7.07 2.85 -6.27
C THR A 98 7.13 3.18 -7.76
N GLU A 99 8.16 3.90 -8.20
CA GLU A 99 8.46 4.14 -9.61
C GLU A 99 9.52 3.17 -10.17
N ALA A 100 9.83 2.09 -9.45
CA ALA A 100 10.90 1.17 -9.82
C ALA A 100 10.68 0.46 -11.17
N THR A 101 9.43 0.13 -11.48
CA THR A 101 9.04 -0.51 -12.75
C THR A 101 8.62 0.50 -13.82
N GLY A 102 8.66 1.81 -13.52
CA GLY A 102 8.24 2.87 -14.45
C GLY A 102 6.74 2.95 -14.70
N PHE A 103 5.89 2.57 -13.73
CA PHE A 103 4.43 2.54 -13.90
C PHE A 103 3.86 3.86 -14.42
N SER A 104 4.27 5.00 -13.84
CA SER A 104 3.75 6.31 -14.26
C SER A 104 4.17 6.71 -15.67
N LEU A 105 5.26 6.14 -16.20
CA LEU A 105 5.71 6.34 -17.59
C LEU A 105 4.93 5.44 -18.56
N ALA A 106 4.66 4.19 -18.16
CA ALA A 106 3.88 3.24 -18.96
C ALA A 106 2.40 3.63 -19.04
N TYR A 107 1.85 4.18 -17.94
CA TYR A 107 0.43 4.51 -17.80
C TYR A 107 0.22 5.98 -17.41
N PRO A 108 0.51 6.92 -18.33
CA PRO A 108 0.35 8.35 -18.04
C PRO A 108 -1.11 8.66 -17.72
N GLY A 109 -1.32 9.43 -16.65
CA GLY A 109 -2.66 9.79 -16.17
C GLY A 109 -3.31 8.77 -15.23
N ILE A 110 -2.71 7.59 -15.05
CA ILE A 110 -3.17 6.63 -14.03
C ILE A 110 -2.41 6.84 -12.73
N GLN A 111 -3.15 7.03 -11.64
CA GLN A 111 -2.63 7.11 -10.28
C GLN A 111 -2.92 5.80 -9.55
N PRO A 112 -1.90 4.95 -9.35
CA PRO A 112 -2.06 3.70 -8.62
C PRO A 112 -2.04 3.95 -7.11
N HIS A 113 -2.97 3.29 -6.40
CA HIS A 113 -3.03 3.23 -4.94
C HIS A 113 -2.95 1.76 -4.52
N LEU A 114 -1.80 1.33 -4.01
CA LEU A 114 -1.69 0.01 -3.40
C LEU A 114 -2.42 0.01 -2.06
N LEU A 115 -3.30 -0.98 -1.84
CA LEU A 115 -4.09 -1.07 -0.62
C LEU A 115 -3.55 -2.10 0.36
N THR A 116 -3.52 -1.74 1.64
CA THR A 116 -3.06 -2.63 2.73
C THR A 116 -4.01 -2.60 3.93
N LEU A 117 -3.79 -3.50 4.90
CA LEU A 117 -4.61 -3.62 6.11
C LEU A 117 -4.64 -2.30 6.90
N SER A 118 -5.82 -1.89 7.38
CA SER A 118 -5.98 -0.65 8.14
C SER A 118 -5.09 -0.58 9.39
N ASN A 119 -4.82 -1.72 10.04
CA ASN A 119 -3.93 -1.79 11.22
C ASN A 119 -2.50 -1.30 10.92
N ASN A 120 -2.03 -1.38 9.68
CA ASN A 120 -0.71 -0.86 9.32
C ASN A 120 -0.60 0.66 9.54
N PHE A 121 -1.71 1.38 9.48
CA PHE A 121 -1.74 2.84 9.69
C PHE A 121 -1.86 3.23 11.17
N SER A 122 -2.01 2.27 12.08
CA SER A 122 -1.99 2.48 13.52
C SER A 122 -0.59 2.38 14.13
N VAL A 123 0.40 1.89 13.37
CA VAL A 123 1.79 1.76 13.83
C VAL A 123 2.55 3.06 13.54
N PRO A 124 2.97 3.81 14.58
CA PRO A 124 3.79 5.02 14.42
C PRO A 124 5.02 4.77 13.56
N ILE A 125 5.48 5.80 12.83
CA ILE A 125 6.64 5.76 11.92
C ILE A 125 6.40 4.86 10.69
N TYR A 126 5.97 3.61 10.87
CA TYR A 126 5.64 2.70 9.78
C TYR A 126 4.55 3.28 8.88
N ARG A 127 3.48 3.83 9.50
CA ARG A 127 2.39 4.51 8.79
C ARG A 127 2.90 5.62 7.87
N GLU A 128 3.87 6.42 8.31
CA GLU A 128 4.39 7.56 7.54
C GLU A 128 5.14 7.07 6.30
N ILE A 129 5.90 5.98 6.44
CA ILE A 129 6.66 5.39 5.34
C ILE A 129 5.73 4.83 4.27
N ILE A 130 4.72 4.05 4.67
CA ILE A 130 3.77 3.47 3.70
C ILE A 130 2.89 4.57 3.07
N MET A 131 2.49 5.58 3.83
CA MET A 131 1.73 6.73 3.31
C MET A 131 2.56 7.56 2.33
N ALA A 132 3.86 7.74 2.56
CA ALA A 132 4.76 8.42 1.62
C ALA A 132 4.87 7.69 0.28
N LEU A 133 4.71 6.36 0.27
CA LEU A 133 4.60 5.56 -0.95
C LEU A 133 3.22 5.63 -1.62
N GLY A 134 2.27 6.35 -1.03
CA GLY A 134 0.87 6.41 -1.49
C GLY A 134 0.08 5.13 -1.22
N ILE A 135 0.52 4.30 -0.27
CA ILE A 135 -0.22 3.11 0.15
C ILE A 135 -1.40 3.56 1.01
N SER A 136 -2.60 3.09 0.68
CA SER A 136 -3.86 3.44 1.35
C SER A 136 -4.51 2.25 2.05
N SER A 137 -5.52 2.50 2.88
CA SER A 137 -6.29 1.44 3.54
C SER A 137 -7.13 0.63 2.54
N VAL A 138 -7.22 -0.68 2.74
CA VAL A 138 -8.13 -1.58 2.01
C VAL A 138 -9.59 -1.50 2.50
N SER A 139 -9.91 -0.54 3.38
CA SER A 139 -11.27 -0.34 3.86
C SER A 139 -12.21 0.05 2.72
N ARG A 140 -13.48 -0.40 2.79
CA ARG A 140 -14.50 -0.07 1.78
C ARG A 140 -14.64 1.44 1.57
N ARG A 141 -14.50 2.20 2.66
CA ARG A 141 -14.55 3.68 2.64
C ARG A 141 -13.40 4.24 1.83
N SER A 142 -12.17 3.78 2.07
CA SER A 142 -10.99 4.21 1.31
C SER A 142 -11.10 3.88 -0.17
N CYS A 143 -11.48 2.63 -0.50
CA CYS A 143 -11.71 2.24 -1.88
C CYS A 143 -12.73 3.15 -2.57
N SER A 144 -13.89 3.40 -1.94
CA SER A 144 -14.91 4.28 -2.53
C SER A 144 -14.43 5.72 -2.65
N ASN A 145 -13.71 6.25 -1.65
CA ASN A 145 -13.21 7.62 -1.69
C ASN A 145 -12.18 7.82 -2.81
N ILE A 146 -11.28 6.86 -3.03
CA ILE A 146 -10.29 6.90 -4.11
C ILE A 146 -11.01 6.80 -5.46
N LEU A 147 -11.90 5.82 -5.65
CA LEU A 147 -12.57 5.58 -6.93
C LEU A 147 -13.54 6.70 -7.30
N LYS A 148 -14.18 7.36 -6.32
CA LYS A 148 -15.04 8.54 -6.55
C LYS A 148 -14.32 9.75 -7.11
N ARG A 149 -12.98 9.82 -7.01
CA ARG A 149 -12.20 10.90 -7.65
C ARG A 149 -12.21 10.78 -9.18
N GLY A 150 -12.66 9.64 -9.74
CA GLY A 150 -12.99 9.49 -11.15
C GLY A 150 -11.86 8.93 -12.02
N ALA A 151 -11.82 9.38 -13.27
CA ALA A 151 -10.93 8.90 -14.31
C ALA A 151 -9.44 8.91 -13.87
N GLY A 152 -8.71 7.86 -14.24
CA GLY A 152 -7.29 7.70 -13.92
C GLY A 152 -7.01 7.19 -12.51
N GLN A 153 -8.00 7.02 -11.62
CA GLN A 153 -7.75 6.46 -10.30
C GLN A 153 -7.75 4.94 -10.33
N ALA A 154 -6.69 4.32 -9.82
CA ALA A 154 -6.60 2.88 -9.75
C ALA A 154 -6.32 2.43 -8.31
N ILE A 155 -7.06 1.44 -7.83
CA ILE A 155 -6.75 0.75 -6.58
C ILE A 155 -6.22 -0.65 -6.86
N THR A 156 -5.23 -1.11 -6.09
CA THR A 156 -4.72 -2.48 -6.17
C THR A 156 -4.96 -3.21 -4.85
N ILE A 157 -5.68 -4.32 -4.91
CA ILE A 157 -6.05 -5.15 -3.75
C ILE A 157 -5.38 -6.51 -3.87
N VAL A 158 -4.66 -6.90 -2.82
CA VAL A 158 -4.14 -8.27 -2.70
C VAL A 158 -5.28 -9.20 -2.29
N VAL A 159 -5.71 -10.07 -3.20
CA VAL A 159 -7.06 -10.66 -3.16
C VAL A 159 -7.25 -11.66 -2.02
N GLY A 160 -6.25 -12.51 -1.73
CA GLY A 160 -6.36 -13.46 -0.62
C GLY A 160 -5.97 -12.87 0.75
N GLY A 161 -5.41 -11.67 0.78
CA GLY A 161 -5.13 -10.90 2.00
C GLY A 161 -4.33 -11.68 3.06
N ALA A 162 -4.59 -11.42 4.34
CA ALA A 162 -3.87 -12.06 5.45
C ALA A 162 -4.00 -13.60 5.47
N ALA A 163 -5.13 -14.16 5.03
CA ALA A 163 -5.37 -15.60 5.01
C ALA A 163 -4.49 -16.33 3.99
N GLU A 164 -4.25 -15.68 2.84
CA GLU A 164 -3.31 -16.16 1.84
C GLU A 164 -1.87 -16.08 2.34
N SER A 165 -1.48 -14.95 2.96
CA SER A 165 -0.14 -14.82 3.55
C SER A 165 0.15 -15.88 4.63
N LEU A 166 -0.86 -16.26 5.42
CA LEU A 166 -0.75 -17.29 6.47
C LEU A 166 -0.71 -18.72 5.89
N SER A 167 -1.24 -18.94 4.69
CA SER A 167 -1.33 -20.24 4.05
C SER A 167 -0.25 -20.46 3.00
N ALA A 168 0.57 -19.45 2.71
CA ALA A 168 1.62 -19.48 1.70
C ALA A 168 2.67 -20.57 2.03
N ARG A 169 2.90 -21.48 1.10
CA ARG A 169 3.91 -22.54 1.20
C ARG A 169 4.91 -22.39 0.05
N PRO A 170 6.20 -22.71 0.27
CA PRO A 170 7.17 -22.73 -0.82
C PRO A 170 6.69 -23.66 -1.96
N GLY A 171 6.64 -23.14 -3.19
CA GLY A 171 6.24 -23.91 -4.38
C GLY A 171 4.74 -23.95 -4.68
N THR A 172 3.87 -23.33 -3.88
CA THR A 172 2.43 -23.20 -4.19
C THR A 172 1.96 -21.74 -4.20
N ALA A 173 0.95 -21.45 -5.02
CA ALA A 173 0.29 -20.15 -5.10
C ALA A 173 -1.20 -20.35 -4.77
N ASP A 174 -1.49 -20.56 -3.48
CA ASP A 174 -2.83 -20.93 -3.03
C ASP A 174 -3.70 -19.71 -2.76
N LEU A 175 -4.59 -19.39 -3.70
CA LEU A 175 -5.47 -18.23 -3.59
C LEU A 175 -6.79 -18.54 -2.89
N THR A 176 -7.07 -17.83 -1.79
CA THR A 176 -8.34 -17.99 -1.04
C THR A 176 -9.42 -17.06 -1.59
N LEU A 177 -10.14 -17.47 -2.65
CA LEU A 177 -11.21 -16.65 -3.27
C LEU A 177 -12.62 -16.88 -2.75
N ARG A 178 -12.98 -18.12 -2.40
CA ARG A 178 -14.39 -18.58 -2.33
C ARG A 178 -15.31 -17.76 -1.43
N ARG A 179 -14.77 -16.97 -0.48
CA ARG A 179 -15.53 -16.09 0.42
C ARG A 179 -15.11 -14.61 0.39
N ARG A 180 -14.13 -14.21 -0.46
CA ARG A 180 -13.51 -12.86 -0.49
C ARG A 180 -14.05 -11.99 -1.64
N LEU A 181 -15.37 -11.85 -1.76
CA LEU A 181 -16.02 -11.10 -2.84
C LEU A 181 -16.03 -9.57 -2.63
N GLY A 182 -15.38 -9.06 -1.58
CA GLY A 182 -15.43 -7.64 -1.20
C GLY A 182 -14.91 -6.69 -2.28
N PHE A 183 -13.79 -7.04 -2.93
CA PHE A 183 -13.22 -6.23 -4.01
C PHE A 183 -14.12 -6.22 -5.25
N ILE A 184 -14.78 -7.35 -5.57
CA ILE A 184 -15.75 -7.45 -6.67
C ILE A 184 -16.96 -6.55 -6.40
N LYS A 185 -17.48 -6.56 -5.18
CA LYS A 185 -18.57 -5.66 -4.77
C LYS A 185 -18.19 -4.18 -4.90
N VAL A 186 -16.95 -3.83 -4.58
CA VAL A 186 -16.44 -2.47 -4.76
C VAL A 186 -16.35 -2.12 -6.25
N ALA A 187 -15.83 -3.03 -7.08
CA ALA A 187 -15.75 -2.83 -8.52
C ALA A 187 -17.13 -2.58 -9.14
N ILE A 188 -18.12 -3.44 -8.85
CA ILE A 188 -19.51 -3.29 -9.34
C ILE A 188 -20.16 -1.98 -8.87
N GLN A 189 -19.80 -1.48 -7.69
CA GLN A 189 -20.42 -0.26 -7.14
C GLN A 189 -19.81 1.03 -7.69
N GLN A 190 -18.59 0.98 -8.22
CA GLN A 190 -17.81 2.15 -8.59
C GLN A 190 -17.43 2.15 -10.09
N GLY A 191 -17.95 1.19 -10.86
CA GLY A 191 -17.85 1.07 -12.31
C GLY A 191 -19.14 0.48 -12.87
#